data_AF-A0A3A4T1T3-F1
#
_entry.id   AF-A0A3A4T1T3-F1
#
_cell.length_a   1.000
_cell.length_b   1.000
_cell.length_c   1.000
_cell.angle_alpha   90.00
_cell.angle_beta   90.00
_cell.angle_gamma   90.00
#
_symmetry.space_group_name_H-M   'P 1'
#
loop_
_entity.id
_entity.type
_entity.pdbx_description
1 polymer ?
#
loop_
_entity_poly.entity_id
_entity_poly.type
_entity_poly.pdbx_seq_one_letter_code
_entity_poly.pdbx_strand_id
1 'polypeptide(L)'
;MDKLKRYELINQLLILEKLYPEEADYYARNRKALENGYELHYSWLTENISDGLSEEECKEVLDILDMYRSITFSWQRLHEGEELPERLKFRGFDGNNETELMGYVQYFVIDLERFDELTYGKEHPYFNSHCPMLEKYRRMLSVWKQYDFDLTEDQIASVMEA
;
A
#
# COMPACT_ATOMS: atom_id res chain seq x y z
N MET A 1 -14.89 13.24 -22.95
CA MET A 1 -14.07 12.25 -23.69
C MET A 1 -14.39 12.37 -25.18
N ASP A 2 -13.40 12.47 -26.06
CA ASP A 2 -13.68 12.65 -27.50
C ASP A 2 -14.17 11.35 -28.18
N LYS A 3 -14.71 11.47 -29.40
CA LYS A 3 -15.31 10.33 -30.13
C LYS A 3 -14.28 9.27 -30.55
N LEU A 4 -13.04 9.67 -30.87
CA LEU A 4 -11.99 8.72 -31.24
C LEU A 4 -11.61 7.88 -30.02
N LYS A 5 -11.46 8.52 -28.85
CA LYS A 5 -11.17 7.78 -27.62
C LYS A 5 -12.29 6.81 -27.23
N ARG A 6 -13.55 7.19 -27.39
CA ARG A 6 -14.68 6.28 -27.16
C ARG A 6 -14.66 5.11 -28.13
N TYR A 7 -14.34 5.34 -29.40
CA TYR A 7 -14.23 4.28 -30.40
C TYR A 7 -13.15 3.25 -30.04
N GLU A 8 -11.99 3.68 -29.56
CA GLU A 8 -10.93 2.79 -29.05
C GLU A 8 -11.43 1.90 -27.90
N LEU A 9 -12.08 2.50 -26.89
CA LEU A 9 -12.60 1.78 -25.73
C LEU A 9 -13.74 0.81 -26.10
N ILE A 10 -14.62 1.22 -27.02
CA ILE A 10 -15.69 0.36 -27.56
C ILE A 10 -15.08 -0.89 -28.21
N ASN A 11 -14.02 -0.72 -29.01
CA ASN A 11 -13.33 -1.85 -29.64
C ASN A 11 -12.69 -2.78 -28.61
N GLN A 12 -12.09 -2.23 -27.53
CA GLN A 12 -11.55 -3.04 -26.44
C GLN A 12 -12.64 -3.87 -25.74
N LEU A 13 -13.79 -3.26 -25.44
CA LEU A 13 -14.92 -3.96 -24.81
C LEU A 13 -15.50 -5.06 -25.72
N LEU A 14 -15.59 -4.83 -27.04
CA LEU A 14 -15.99 -5.87 -28.00
C LEU A 14 -15.04 -7.07 -27.99
N ILE A 15 -13.73 -6.85 -27.82
CA ILE A 15 -12.75 -7.92 -27.70
C ILE A 15 -12.95 -8.66 -26.38
N LEU A 16 -13.12 -7.95 -25.27
CA LEU A 16 -13.35 -8.55 -23.94
C LEU A 16 -14.64 -9.38 -23.90
N GLU A 17 -15.73 -8.94 -24.54
CA GLU A 17 -16.97 -9.72 -24.71
C GLU A 17 -16.72 -11.07 -25.40
N LYS A 18 -15.72 -11.16 -26.30
CA LYS A 18 -15.35 -12.42 -26.98
C LYS A 18 -14.38 -13.27 -26.19
N LEU A 19 -13.47 -12.65 -25.44
CA LEU A 19 -12.46 -13.34 -24.63
C LEU A 19 -13.04 -13.89 -23.32
N TYR A 20 -14.01 -13.19 -22.73
CA TYR A 20 -14.61 -13.54 -21.44
C TYR A 20 -16.14 -13.64 -21.57
N PRO A 21 -16.66 -14.74 -22.15
CA PRO A 21 -18.10 -14.90 -22.40
C PRO A 21 -18.96 -14.85 -21.13
N GLU A 22 -18.41 -15.28 -20.00
CA GLU A 22 -19.10 -15.26 -18.70
C GLU A 22 -19.35 -13.83 -18.18
N GLU A 23 -18.53 -12.88 -18.61
CA GLU A 23 -18.61 -11.46 -18.25
C GLU A 23 -19.13 -10.58 -19.40
N ALA A 24 -19.54 -11.18 -20.52
CA ALA A 24 -19.91 -10.45 -21.74
C ALA A 24 -21.03 -9.43 -21.49
N ASP A 25 -22.01 -9.76 -20.63
CA ASP A 25 -23.09 -8.84 -20.26
C ASP A 25 -22.58 -7.59 -19.52
N TYR A 26 -21.54 -7.73 -18.69
CA TYR A 26 -20.92 -6.60 -18.00
C TYR A 26 -20.25 -5.66 -19.01
N TYR A 27 -19.40 -6.21 -19.89
CA TYR A 27 -18.72 -5.42 -20.91
C TYR A 27 -19.68 -4.78 -21.91
N ALA A 28 -20.74 -5.49 -22.33
CA ALA A 28 -21.74 -4.96 -23.26
C ALA A 28 -22.52 -3.76 -22.69
N ARG A 29 -22.85 -3.79 -21.39
CA ARG A 29 -23.49 -2.65 -20.70
C ARG A 29 -22.57 -1.43 -20.67
N ASN A 30 -21.30 -1.61 -20.33
CA ASN A 30 -20.30 -0.54 -20.33
C ASN A 30 -20.07 0.03 -21.73
N ARG A 31 -20.01 -0.83 -22.76
CA ARG A 31 -19.86 -0.42 -24.16
C ARG A 31 -21.02 0.45 -24.62
N LYS A 32 -22.25 0.08 -24.28
CA LYS A 32 -23.45 0.84 -24.64
C LYS A 32 -23.43 2.26 -24.09
N ALA A 33 -22.89 2.47 -22.88
CA ALA A 33 -22.69 3.80 -22.34
C ALA A 33 -21.74 4.64 -23.20
N LEU A 34 -20.62 4.06 -23.64
CA LEU A 34 -19.64 4.72 -24.51
C LEU A 34 -20.21 5.02 -25.92
N GLU A 35 -20.95 4.08 -26.52
CA GLU A 35 -21.56 4.25 -27.84
C GLU A 35 -22.54 5.43 -27.87
N ASN A 36 -23.40 5.52 -26.85
CA ASN A 36 -24.47 6.51 -26.80
C ASN A 36 -24.05 7.84 -26.17
N GLY A 37 -22.85 7.92 -25.59
CA GLY A 37 -22.37 9.15 -24.99
C GLY A 37 -22.95 9.41 -23.59
N TYR A 38 -23.27 8.37 -22.81
CA TYR A 38 -23.82 8.53 -21.48
C TYR A 38 -22.72 8.85 -20.46
N GLU A 39 -22.23 10.08 -20.49
CA GLU A 39 -21.02 10.50 -19.76
C GLU A 39 -21.12 10.29 -18.24
N LEU A 40 -22.33 10.37 -17.66
CA LEU A 40 -22.55 10.08 -16.24
C LEU A 40 -22.11 8.67 -15.84
N HIS A 41 -22.20 7.69 -16.75
CA HIS A 41 -21.84 6.30 -16.49
C HIS A 41 -20.37 6.00 -16.77
N TYR A 42 -19.57 6.96 -17.25
CA TYR A 42 -18.14 6.72 -17.48
C TYR A 42 -17.39 6.48 -16.18
N SER A 43 -17.82 7.09 -15.07
CA SER A 43 -17.23 6.85 -13.75
C SER A 43 -17.39 5.40 -13.29
N TRP A 44 -18.46 4.71 -13.71
CA TRP A 44 -18.69 3.30 -13.34
C TRP A 44 -17.70 2.35 -14.02
N LEU A 45 -17.15 2.75 -15.17
CA LEU A 45 -16.12 1.96 -15.86
C LEU A 45 -14.80 1.97 -15.06
N THR A 46 -14.60 2.95 -14.19
CA THR A 46 -13.36 3.15 -13.43
C THR A 46 -13.60 3.06 -11.92
N GLU A 47 -14.78 2.67 -11.45
CA GLU A 47 -15.14 2.65 -10.02
C GLU A 47 -14.23 1.71 -9.21
N ASN A 48 -13.75 0.64 -9.83
CA ASN A 48 -12.83 -0.31 -9.20
C ASN A 48 -11.35 0.10 -9.32
N ILE A 49 -11.04 1.23 -9.95
CA ILE A 49 -9.68 1.74 -10.08
C ILE A 49 -9.49 2.75 -8.95
N SER A 50 -8.60 2.43 -8.00
CA SER A 50 -8.23 3.37 -6.95
C SER A 50 -7.50 4.58 -7.53
N ASP A 51 -7.70 5.75 -6.93
CA ASP A 51 -6.87 6.94 -7.15
C ASP A 51 -5.41 6.68 -6.71
N GLY A 52 -5.20 5.69 -5.84
CA GLY A 52 -3.90 5.19 -5.41
C GLY A 52 -3.13 6.19 -4.57
N LEU A 53 -1.80 6.04 -4.58
CA LEU A 53 -0.86 6.91 -3.90
C LEU A 53 -0.01 7.69 -4.91
N SER A 54 0.33 8.93 -4.57
CA SER A 54 1.37 9.69 -5.26
C SER A 54 2.75 9.04 -5.08
N GLU A 55 3.71 9.44 -5.92
CA GLU A 55 5.10 8.97 -5.80
C GLU A 55 5.71 9.38 -4.45
N GLU A 56 5.38 10.57 -3.96
CA GLU A 56 5.82 11.08 -2.66
C GLU A 56 5.27 10.24 -1.50
N GLU A 57 3.99 9.87 -1.53
CA GLU A 57 3.38 9.01 -0.52
C GLU A 57 3.96 7.60 -0.54
N CYS A 58 4.20 7.04 -1.74
CA CYS A 58 4.90 5.76 -1.89
C CYS A 58 6.30 5.81 -1.25
N LYS A 59 7.06 6.87 -1.50
CA LYS A 59 8.40 7.07 -0.88
C LYS A 59 8.31 7.21 0.64
N GLU A 60 7.31 7.93 1.14
CA GLU A 60 7.09 8.07 2.58
C GLU A 60 6.81 6.72 3.25
N VAL A 61 5.98 5.87 2.65
CA VAL A 61 5.75 4.51 3.19
C VAL A 61 7.03 3.69 3.17
N LEU A 62 7.84 3.76 2.10
CA LEU A 62 9.11 3.05 2.03
C LEU A 62 10.11 3.54 3.09
N ASP A 63 10.23 4.85 3.29
CA ASP A 63 11.03 5.45 4.36
C ASP A 63 10.62 4.90 5.75
N ILE A 64 9.30 4.74 5.98
CA ILE A 64 8.76 4.16 7.22
C ILE A 64 9.14 2.68 7.35
N LEU A 65 9.03 1.90 6.27
CA LEU A 65 9.44 0.49 6.28
C LEU A 65 10.94 0.34 6.54
N ASP A 66 11.79 1.18 5.92
CA ASP A 66 13.23 1.18 6.15
C ASP A 66 13.60 1.57 7.59
N MET A 67 12.88 2.52 8.20
CA MET A 67 13.02 2.84 9.62
C MET A 67 12.71 1.60 10.50
N TYR A 68 11.60 0.91 10.25
CA TYR A 68 11.24 -0.29 11.03
C TYR A 68 12.19 -1.46 10.78
N ARG A 69 12.73 -1.59 9.58
CA ARG A 69 13.80 -2.54 9.25
C ARG A 69 15.06 -2.23 10.07
N SER A 70 15.49 -0.96 10.09
CA SER A 70 16.61 -0.48 10.88
C SER A 70 16.44 -0.81 12.37
N ILE A 71 15.25 -0.54 12.94
CA ILE A 71 14.91 -0.89 14.33
C ILE A 71 14.99 -2.41 14.55
N THR A 72 14.39 -3.20 13.65
CA THR A 72 14.32 -4.66 13.75
C THR A 72 15.72 -5.29 13.76
N PHE A 73 16.56 -4.94 12.78
CA PHE A 73 17.92 -5.48 12.70
C PHE A 73 18.83 -4.97 13.81
N SER A 74 18.70 -3.69 14.21
CA SER A 74 19.47 -3.14 15.32
C SER A 74 19.14 -3.86 16.63
N TRP A 75 17.85 -4.13 16.90
CA TRP A 75 17.43 -4.91 18.07
C TRP A 75 18.00 -6.32 18.05
N GLN A 76 17.83 -7.05 16.94
CA GLN A 76 18.33 -8.43 16.79
C GLN A 76 19.85 -8.53 16.97
N ARG A 77 20.58 -7.52 16.52
CA ARG A 77 22.04 -7.43 16.70
C ARG A 77 22.44 -7.19 18.15
N LEU A 78 21.71 -6.32 18.86
CA LEU A 78 22.01 -5.97 20.26
C LEU A 78 21.56 -7.06 21.24
N HIS A 79 20.47 -7.77 20.91
CA HIS A 79 19.82 -8.77 21.75
C HIS A 79 19.75 -10.12 21.03
N GLU A 80 20.92 -10.71 20.76
CA GLU A 80 21.01 -11.97 20.01
C GLU A 80 20.24 -13.10 20.72
N GLY A 81 19.24 -13.66 20.02
CA GLY A 81 18.39 -14.74 20.54
C GLY A 81 17.15 -14.29 21.31
N GLU A 82 16.93 -12.99 21.51
CA GLU A 82 15.71 -12.47 22.11
C GLU A 82 14.63 -12.16 21.06
N GLU A 83 13.36 -12.35 21.43
CA GLU A 83 12.24 -11.96 20.57
C GLU A 83 12.10 -10.43 20.53
N LEU A 84 11.77 -9.90 19.34
CA LEU A 84 11.48 -8.47 19.17
C LEU A 84 10.21 -8.09 19.97
N PRO A 85 10.29 -7.14 20.91
CA PRO A 85 9.12 -6.67 21.65
C PRO A 85 8.01 -6.17 20.72
N GLU A 86 6.75 -6.48 21.03
CA GLU A 86 5.60 -6.11 20.20
C GLU A 86 5.50 -4.59 19.95
N ARG A 87 5.97 -3.78 20.91
CA ARG A 87 6.01 -2.32 20.77
C ARG A 87 6.92 -1.84 19.63
N LEU A 88 7.95 -2.61 19.28
CA LEU A 88 8.93 -2.28 18.23
C LEU A 88 8.51 -2.83 16.86
N LYS A 89 7.50 -3.72 16.82
CA LYS A 89 7.00 -4.30 15.59
C LYS A 89 6.19 -3.27 14.80
N PHE A 90 6.41 -3.25 13.50
CA PHE A 90 5.59 -2.50 12.58
C PHE A 90 4.15 -3.02 12.60
N ARG A 91 3.20 -2.11 12.87
CA ARG A 91 1.77 -2.45 13.00
C ARG A 91 0.99 -2.26 11.71
N GLY A 92 1.59 -1.62 10.69
CA GLY A 92 0.89 -1.18 9.50
C GLY A 92 0.10 0.11 9.70
N PHE A 93 -0.97 0.27 8.94
CA PHE A 93 -1.79 1.49 8.84
C PHE A 93 -3.27 1.19 9.14
N ASP A 94 -4.07 2.23 9.39
CA ASP A 94 -5.49 2.05 9.69
C ASP A 94 -6.29 1.69 8.44
N GLY A 95 -6.89 0.50 8.41
CA GLY A 95 -7.68 0.06 7.26
C GLY A 95 -8.91 0.92 6.93
N ASN A 96 -9.37 1.78 7.85
CA ASN A 96 -10.54 2.66 7.64
C ASN A 96 -10.19 4.07 7.16
N ASN A 97 -9.03 4.61 7.56
CA ASN A 97 -8.64 6.00 7.29
C ASN A 97 -7.36 6.12 6.46
N GLU A 98 -6.57 5.05 6.38
CA GLU A 98 -5.26 4.98 5.73
C GLU A 98 -5.21 3.76 4.77
N THR A 99 -6.36 3.44 4.15
CA THR A 99 -6.57 2.22 3.35
C THR A 99 -5.55 2.07 2.21
N GLU A 100 -5.27 3.14 1.46
CA GLU A 100 -4.30 3.12 0.36
C GLU A 100 -2.87 2.87 0.86
N LEU A 101 -2.49 3.44 2.02
CA LEU A 101 -1.18 3.21 2.64
C LEU A 101 -1.04 1.75 3.10
N MET A 102 -2.09 1.20 3.70
CA MET A 102 -2.14 -0.22 4.08
C MET A 102 -2.04 -1.12 2.85
N GLY A 103 -2.80 -0.82 1.79
CA GLY A 103 -2.77 -1.56 0.53
C GLY A 103 -1.39 -1.53 -0.13
N TYR A 104 -0.71 -0.38 -0.10
CA TYR A 104 0.64 -0.25 -0.62
C TYR A 104 1.66 -1.05 0.18
N VAL A 105 1.55 -1.10 1.52
CA VAL A 105 2.38 -2.00 2.35
C VAL A 105 2.14 -3.45 1.98
N GLN A 106 0.89 -3.88 1.81
CA GLN A 106 0.57 -5.25 1.42
C GLN A 106 1.16 -5.59 0.04
N TYR A 107 0.98 -4.70 -0.94
CA TYR A 107 1.59 -4.86 -2.27
C TYR A 107 3.11 -4.99 -2.18
N PHE A 108 3.78 -4.10 -1.44
CA PHE A 108 5.24 -4.09 -1.41
C PHE A 108 5.81 -5.26 -0.59
N VAL A 109 5.17 -5.64 0.51
CA VAL A 109 5.69 -6.69 1.40
C VAL A 109 5.30 -8.08 0.94
N ILE A 110 4.03 -8.27 0.56
CA ILE A 110 3.46 -9.57 0.23
C ILE A 110 3.63 -9.87 -1.25
N ASP A 111 3.15 -8.98 -2.13
CA ASP A 111 3.14 -9.27 -3.58
C ASP A 111 4.53 -9.16 -4.22
N LEU A 112 5.38 -8.25 -3.72
CA LEU A 112 6.75 -8.07 -4.21
C LEU A 112 7.82 -8.78 -3.38
N GLU A 113 7.46 -9.47 -2.29
CA GLU A 113 8.37 -10.21 -1.40
C GLU A 113 9.58 -9.32 -0.99
N ARG A 114 9.27 -8.22 -0.30
CA ARG A 114 10.26 -7.27 0.25
C ARG A 114 9.96 -7.03 1.71
N PHE A 115 11.01 -6.71 2.49
CA PHE A 115 10.87 -6.46 3.92
C PHE A 115 10.29 -7.66 4.70
N ASP A 116 10.67 -8.88 4.33
CA ASP A 116 10.21 -10.12 4.96
C ASP A 116 10.45 -10.13 6.48
N GLU A 117 11.50 -9.45 6.96
CA GLU A 117 11.78 -9.28 8.38
C GLU A 117 10.67 -8.54 9.15
N LEU A 118 9.84 -7.74 8.47
CA LEU A 118 8.70 -7.02 9.05
C LEU A 118 7.41 -7.86 9.09
N THR A 119 7.42 -9.07 8.52
CA THR A 119 6.32 -10.03 8.68
C THR A 119 6.34 -10.67 10.06
N TYR A 120 7.50 -10.66 10.73
CA TYR A 120 7.74 -11.27 12.03
C TYR A 120 7.32 -12.75 12.08
N GLY A 121 7.51 -13.47 10.97
CA GLY A 121 7.19 -14.90 10.85
C GLY A 121 5.72 -15.22 10.63
N LYS A 122 4.87 -14.21 10.35
CA LYS A 122 3.46 -14.42 10.00
C LYS A 122 3.34 -14.77 8.52
N GLU A 123 2.62 -15.85 8.20
CA GLU A 123 2.34 -16.24 6.81
C GLU A 123 1.45 -15.22 6.08
N HIS A 124 0.52 -14.59 6.80
CA HIS A 124 -0.42 -13.61 6.24
C HIS A 124 -0.51 -12.36 7.15
N PRO A 125 0.49 -11.46 7.10
CA PRO A 125 0.46 -10.23 7.87
C PRO A 125 -0.61 -9.28 7.33
N TYR A 126 -1.57 -8.91 8.18
CA TYR A 126 -2.71 -8.09 7.76
C TYR A 126 -2.37 -6.59 7.65
N PHE A 127 -1.33 -6.13 8.36
CA PHE A 127 -0.87 -4.73 8.41
C PHE A 127 -1.98 -3.70 8.73
N ASN A 128 -3.04 -4.10 9.42
CA ASN A 128 -4.05 -3.18 9.94
C ASN A 128 -3.73 -2.82 11.39
N SER A 129 -3.41 -1.56 11.63
CA SER A 129 -3.11 -1.05 12.97
C SER A 129 -4.37 -0.89 13.84
N HIS A 130 -5.55 -0.83 13.22
CA HIS A 130 -6.85 -0.46 13.82
C HIS A 130 -6.89 0.95 14.45
N CYS A 131 -5.90 1.79 14.15
CA CYS A 131 -5.84 3.19 14.58
C CYS A 131 -4.90 4.00 13.67
N PRO A 132 -5.15 5.28 13.38
CA PRO A 132 -4.28 6.07 12.50
C PRO A 132 -2.83 6.11 12.99
N MET A 133 -1.87 5.82 12.11
CA MET A 133 -0.45 5.71 12.46
C MET A 133 0.46 6.67 11.70
N LEU A 134 0.04 7.22 10.56
CA LEU A 134 0.91 8.01 9.68
C LEU A 134 1.58 9.19 10.40
N GLU A 135 0.80 9.98 11.15
CA GLU A 135 1.34 11.12 11.90
C GLU A 135 2.33 10.70 12.99
N LYS A 136 2.14 9.52 13.58
CA LYS A 136 3.12 8.96 14.52
C LYS A 136 4.39 8.57 13.79
N TYR A 137 4.28 7.83 12.69
CA TYR A 137 5.44 7.41 11.91
C TYR A 137 6.23 8.60 11.36
N ARG A 138 5.58 9.70 10.96
CA ARG A 138 6.25 10.95 10.55
C ARG A 138 7.14 11.53 11.65
N ARG A 139 6.66 11.56 12.90
CA ARG A 139 7.47 12.02 14.05
C ARG A 139 8.64 11.08 14.31
N MET A 140 8.41 9.78 14.31
CA MET A 140 9.47 8.77 14.44
C MET A 140 10.53 8.93 13.34
N LEU A 141 10.09 9.10 12.08
CA LEU A 141 10.96 9.26 10.91
C LEU A 141 11.85 10.50 11.04
N SER A 142 11.32 11.61 11.57
CA SER A 142 12.09 12.83 11.81
C SER A 142 13.23 12.67 12.82
N VAL A 143 13.08 11.75 13.78
CA VAL A 143 14.12 11.41 14.74
C VAL A 143 15.10 10.41 14.11
N TRP A 144 14.58 9.38 13.45
CA TRP A 144 15.40 8.35 12.80
C TRP A 144 16.34 8.91 11.73
N LYS A 145 15.88 9.90 10.94
CA LYS A 145 16.70 10.59 9.92
C LYS A 145 17.93 11.34 10.49
N GLN A 146 18.07 11.45 11.81
CA GLN A 146 19.24 12.03 12.48
C GLN A 146 20.33 11.00 12.78
N TYR A 147 20.03 9.71 12.61
CA TYR A 147 20.92 8.60 12.92
C TYR A 147 21.29 7.81 11.66
N ASP A 148 22.34 7.01 11.78
CA ASP A 148 22.66 5.98 10.79
C ASP A 148 21.72 4.78 10.94
N PHE A 149 21.71 3.89 9.95
CA PHE A 149 20.86 2.69 9.93
C PHE A 149 21.07 1.77 11.14
N ASP A 150 22.29 1.74 11.67
CA ASP A 150 22.70 0.88 12.78
C ASP A 150 22.50 1.58 14.12
N LEU A 151 21.33 1.37 14.74
CA LEU A 151 20.93 2.06 15.96
C LEU A 151 21.49 1.41 17.23
N THR A 152 21.70 2.23 18.27
CA THR A 152 21.90 1.80 19.67
C THR A 152 20.56 1.65 20.39
N GLU A 153 20.54 1.04 21.59
CA GLU A 153 19.32 0.92 22.39
C GLU A 153 18.68 2.28 22.71
N ASP A 154 19.49 3.26 23.10
CA ASP A 154 19.02 4.62 23.41
C ASP A 154 18.41 5.29 22.17
N GLN A 155 18.99 5.07 20.98
CA GLN A 155 18.46 5.60 19.73
C GLN A 155 17.15 4.92 19.33
N ILE A 156 17.04 3.59 19.50
CA ILE A 156 15.78 2.86 19.30
C ILE A 156 14.70 3.43 20.24
N ALA A 157 15.01 3.62 21.52
CA ALA A 157 14.08 4.21 22.48
C ALA A 157 13.65 5.63 22.05
N SER A 158 14.61 6.48 21.67
CA SER A 158 14.32 7.85 21.23
C SER A 158 13.43 7.92 19.98
N VAL A 159 13.62 7.01 19.01
CA VAL A 159 12.76 6.96 17.82
C VAL A 159 11.34 6.53 18.19
N MET A 160 11.19 5.56 19.10
CA MET A 160 9.89 5.00 19.48
C MET A 160 9.05 5.92 20.39
N GLU A 161 9.69 6.86 21.08
CA GLU A 161 9.06 7.83 21.98
C GLU A 161 8.60 9.14 21.30
N ALA A 162 8.87 9.30 20.00
CA ALA A 162 8.54 10.49 19.20
C ALA A 162 7.04 10.75 18.96
#